data_AF-A0A5B7E2C2-F1
#
_entry.id   AF-A0A5B7E2C2-F1
#
_cell.length_a   1.000
_cell.length_b   1.000
_cell.length_c   1.000
_cell.angle_alpha   90.00
_cell.angle_beta   90.00
_cell.angle_gamma   90.00
#
_symmetry.space_group_name_H-M   'P 1'
#
loop_
_entity.id
_entity.type
_entity.pdbx_description
1 polymer ?
#
loop_
_entity_poly.entity_id
_entity_poly.type
_entity_poly.pdbx_seq_one_letter_code
_entity_poly.pdbx_strand_id
1 'polypeptide(L)'
;MLTSNLQPLWQESTQEEIRKRIEVMVDMWQKDQLSLEVQNRMMTLTQALSEHNYDKAWSVHQSLIVDYTTTCSPWMVGIKTLIAESRSLSEATLGQDEGNKFETGDAVPVSNEGEESVSKVSSIK
;
A
#
# COMPACT_ATOMS: atom_id res chain seq x y z
N MET A 1 -11.75 -20.38 -37.04
CA MET A 1 -11.98 -18.92 -36.98
C MET A 1 -13.31 -18.76 -36.25
N LEU A 2 -13.43 -18.48 -34.96
CA LEU A 2 -12.94 -17.33 -34.21
C LEU A 2 -13.14 -17.66 -32.72
N THR A 3 -12.08 -17.97 -31.96
CA THR A 3 -12.18 -17.94 -30.50
C THR A 3 -12.01 -16.49 -30.07
N SER A 4 -13.15 -15.82 -29.97
CA SER A 4 -13.50 -14.79 -28.99
C SER A 4 -12.31 -14.12 -28.30
N ASN A 5 -11.93 -12.99 -28.86
CA ASN A 5 -11.07 -11.98 -28.25
C ASN A 5 -11.84 -11.34 -27.07
N LEU A 6 -11.90 -12.04 -25.94
CA LEU A 6 -12.56 -11.60 -24.70
C LEU A 6 -11.57 -10.85 -23.79
N GLN A 7 -10.98 -9.77 -24.30
CA GLN A 7 -10.39 -8.72 -23.48
C GLN A 7 -10.82 -7.40 -24.12
N PRO A 8 -11.82 -6.70 -23.53
CA PRO A 8 -11.55 -5.76 -22.43
C PRO A 8 -12.69 -5.62 -21.38
N LEU A 9 -13.52 -6.65 -21.13
CA LEU A 9 -14.63 -6.52 -20.15
C LEU A 9 -14.18 -6.37 -18.68
N TRP A 10 -12.96 -6.83 -18.37
CA TRP A 10 -12.39 -6.77 -17.02
C TRP A 10 -11.88 -5.36 -16.63
N GLN A 11 -11.63 -4.49 -17.61
CA GLN A 11 -11.16 -3.13 -17.36
C GLN A 11 -12.30 -2.20 -16.98
N GLU A 12 -13.45 -2.33 -17.64
CA GLU A 12 -14.65 -1.54 -17.34
C GLU A 12 -15.19 -1.86 -15.93
N SER A 13 -15.19 -3.15 -15.53
CA SER A 13 -15.58 -3.55 -14.18
C SER A 13 -14.62 -3.04 -13.10
N THR A 14 -13.32 -2.96 -13.39
CA THR A 14 -12.31 -2.47 -12.45
C THR A 14 -12.45 -0.97 -12.21
N GLN A 15 -12.63 -0.17 -13.27
CA GLN A 15 -12.86 1.27 -13.13
C GLN A 15 -14.16 1.56 -12.37
N GLU A 16 -15.23 0.83 -12.66
CA GLU A 16 -16.51 0.93 -11.97
C GLU A 16 -16.40 0.52 -10.50
N GLU A 17 -15.61 -0.51 -10.19
CA GLU A 17 -15.35 -0.92 -8.81
C GLU A 17 -14.57 0.16 -8.04
N ILE A 18 -13.50 0.71 -8.62
CA ILE A 18 -12.72 1.80 -8.01
C ILE A 18 -13.64 2.98 -7.73
N ARG A 19 -14.49 3.37 -8.69
CA ARG A 19 -15.47 4.44 -8.52
C ARG A 19 -16.40 4.19 -7.34
N LYS A 20 -17.01 3.01 -7.26
CA LYS A 20 -17.89 2.62 -6.14
C LYS A 20 -17.18 2.69 -4.79
N ARG A 21 -15.92 2.27 -4.72
CA ARG A 21 -15.12 2.33 -3.48
C ARG A 21 -14.82 3.77 -3.09
N ILE A 22 -14.51 4.64 -4.05
CA ILE A 22 -14.33 6.08 -3.80
C ILE A 22 -15.65 6.71 -3.32
N GLU A 23 -16.79 6.35 -3.92
CA GLU A 23 -18.10 6.83 -3.47
C GLU A 23 -18.39 6.45 -2.02
N VAL A 24 -18.05 5.23 -1.59
CA VAL A 24 -18.15 4.82 -0.17
C VAL A 24 -17.27 5.70 0.72
N MET A 25 -16.03 5.99 0.30
CA MET A 25 -15.14 6.88 1.06
C MET A 25 -15.74 8.30 1.17
N VAL A 26 -16.28 8.85 0.09
CA VAL A 26 -16.91 10.19 0.09
C VAL A 26 -18.14 10.21 1.00
N ASP A 27 -18.99 9.19 0.96
CA ASP A 27 -20.15 9.07 1.84
C ASP A 27 -19.74 9.02 3.32
N MET A 28 -18.69 8.25 3.65
CA MET A 28 -18.12 8.23 5.00
C MET A 28 -17.53 9.58 5.42
N TRP A 29 -16.90 10.30 4.49
CA TRP A 29 -16.38 11.65 4.73
C TRP A 29 -17.51 12.63 5.07
N GLN A 30 -18.57 12.65 4.26
CA GLN A 30 -19.71 13.55 4.47
C GLN A 30 -20.50 13.25 5.74
N LYS A 31 -20.43 12.00 6.22
CA LYS A 31 -21.06 11.57 7.48
C LYS A 31 -20.16 11.77 8.70
N ASP A 32 -19.02 12.46 8.56
CA ASP A 32 -18.00 12.67 9.62
C ASP A 32 -17.51 11.35 10.26
N GLN A 33 -17.56 10.24 9.52
CA GLN A 33 -17.07 8.93 9.98
C GLN A 33 -15.56 8.76 9.75
N LEU A 34 -14.94 9.69 9.01
CA LEU A 34 -13.50 9.76 8.82
C LEU A 34 -12.91 10.77 9.80
N SER A 35 -11.99 10.32 10.65
CA SER A 35 -11.27 11.21 11.56
C SER A 35 -10.43 12.23 10.77
N LEU A 36 -10.14 13.37 11.40
CA LEU A 36 -9.31 14.41 10.81
C LEU A 36 -7.93 13.88 10.37
N GLU A 37 -7.38 12.93 11.14
CA GLU A 37 -6.12 12.27 10.82
C GLU A 37 -6.21 11.47 9.51
N VAL A 38 -7.30 10.71 9.31
CA VAL A 38 -7.52 9.96 8.07
C VAL A 38 -7.70 10.92 6.88
N GLN A 39 -8.42 12.02 7.06
CA GLN A 39 -8.61 13.05 6.02
C GLN A 39 -7.27 13.69 5.62
N ASN A 40 -6.42 14.06 6.58
CA ASN A 40 -5.09 14.64 6.34
C ASN A 40 -4.16 13.67 5.60
N ARG A 41 -4.17 12.39 5.99
CA ARG A 41 -3.38 11.36 5.31
C ARG A 41 -3.90 11.11 3.89
N MET A 42 -5.20 11.13 3.67
CA MET A 42 -5.78 11.02 2.33
C MET A 42 -5.43 12.21 1.43
N MET A 43 -5.41 13.43 1.98
CA MET A 43 -4.89 14.60 1.26
C MET A 43 -3.41 14.39 0.87
N THR A 44 -2.59 13.91 1.80
CA THR A 44 -1.17 13.61 1.54
C THR A 44 -0.99 12.54 0.46
N LEU A 45 -1.81 11.49 0.49
CA LEU A 45 -1.81 10.42 -0.53
C LEU A 45 -2.18 10.97 -1.91
N THR A 46 -3.22 11.80 -1.99
CA THR A 46 -3.69 12.40 -3.24
C THR A 46 -2.64 13.36 -3.82
N GLN A 47 -1.97 14.13 -2.96
CA GLN A 47 -0.85 14.97 -3.36
C GLN A 47 0.31 14.13 -3.91
N ALA A 48 0.70 13.05 -3.22
CA ALA A 48 1.76 12.16 -3.69
C ALA A 48 1.44 11.53 -5.06
N LEU A 49 0.17 11.17 -5.29
CA LEU A 49 -0.29 10.71 -6.61
C LEU A 49 -0.15 11.79 -7.70
N SER A 50 -0.46 13.05 -7.38
CA SER A 50 -0.30 14.17 -8.33
C SER A 50 1.17 14.48 -8.64
N GLU A 51 2.08 14.18 -7.72
CA GLU A 51 3.53 14.33 -7.86
C GLU A 51 4.19 13.10 -8.54
N HIS A 52 3.40 12.12 -9.02
CA HIS A 52 3.87 10.82 -9.53
C HIS A 52 4.72 10.02 -8.53
N ASN A 53 4.63 10.34 -7.24
CA ASN A 53 5.37 9.67 -6.18
C ASN A 53 4.54 8.50 -5.63
N TYR A 54 4.45 7.44 -6.42
CA TYR A 54 3.65 6.25 -6.09
C TYR A 54 4.16 5.52 -4.84
N ASP A 55 5.46 5.53 -4.57
CA ASP A 55 6.03 4.91 -3.37
C ASP A 55 5.62 5.65 -2.09
N LYS A 56 5.60 6.99 -2.13
CA LYS A 56 5.08 7.79 -1.00
C LYS A 56 3.58 7.57 -0.79
N ALA A 57 2.80 7.54 -1.87
CA ALA A 57 1.38 7.19 -1.80
C ALA A 57 1.17 5.79 -1.20
N TRP A 58 2.03 4.83 -1.58
CA TRP A 58 2.01 3.48 -1.04
C TRP A 58 2.36 3.43 0.45
N SER A 59 3.39 4.15 0.90
CA SER A 59 3.71 4.21 2.34
C SER A 59 2.55 4.77 3.18
N VAL A 60 1.91 5.84 2.70
CA VAL A 60 0.76 6.45 3.40
C VAL A 60 -0.44 5.50 3.46
N HIS A 61 -0.73 4.77 2.38
CA HIS A 61 -1.83 3.78 2.40
C HIS A 61 -1.56 2.64 3.40
N GLN A 62 -0.31 2.16 3.50
CA GLN A 62 0.06 1.11 4.45
C GLN A 62 -0.16 1.59 5.88
N SER A 63 0.30 2.81 6.20
CA SER A 63 0.09 3.41 7.51
C SER A 63 -1.39 3.60 7.84
N LEU A 64 -2.22 4.01 6.87
CA LEU A 64 -3.68 4.10 7.04
C LEU A 64 -4.33 2.75 7.34
N ILE A 65 -3.92 1.68 6.67
CA ILE A 65 -4.44 0.34 6.94
C ILE A 65 -4.02 -0.17 8.31
N VAL A 66 -2.80 0.11 8.74
CA VAL A 66 -2.31 -0.31 10.07
C VAL A 66 -3.07 0.40 11.18
N ASP A 67 -3.22 1.72 11.08
CA ASP A 67 -3.78 2.53 12.17
C ASP A 67 -5.32 2.57 12.16
N TYR A 68 -5.94 2.46 10.98
CA TYR A 68 -7.39 2.68 10.78
C TYR A 68 -8.05 1.56 9.96
N THR A 69 -7.59 0.31 10.11
CA THR A 69 -8.04 -0.85 9.32
C THR A 69 -9.57 -0.96 9.18
N THR A 70 -10.33 -0.82 10.27
CA THR A 70 -11.78 -1.02 10.27
C THR A 70 -12.50 0.02 9.43
N THR A 71 -12.05 1.27 9.50
CA THR A 71 -12.66 2.42 8.82
C THR A 71 -12.20 2.52 7.37
N CYS A 72 -10.98 2.10 7.09
CA CYS A 72 -10.34 2.22 5.78
C CYS A 72 -10.62 1.01 4.88
N SER A 73 -10.65 -0.22 5.41
CA SER A 73 -10.80 -1.45 4.62
C SER A 73 -11.96 -1.46 3.61
N PRO A 74 -13.17 -0.92 3.92
CA PRO A 74 -14.30 -0.97 2.99
C PRO A 74 -14.07 -0.27 1.63
N TRP A 75 -13.19 0.73 1.58
CA TRP A 75 -12.90 1.54 0.39
C TRP A 75 -11.43 1.51 -0.02
N MET A 76 -10.50 1.17 0.89
CA MET A 76 -9.05 1.20 0.63
C MET A 76 -8.61 0.25 -0.48
N VAL A 77 -9.34 -0.85 -0.71
CA VAL A 77 -9.04 -1.75 -1.83
C VAL A 77 -9.13 -1.01 -3.18
N GLY A 78 -10.07 -0.07 -3.32
CA GLY A 78 -10.18 0.78 -4.51
C GLY A 78 -9.02 1.75 -4.66
N ILE A 79 -8.53 2.30 -3.55
CA ILE A 79 -7.35 3.19 -3.53
C ILE A 79 -6.07 2.41 -3.85
N LYS A 80 -5.91 1.19 -3.33
CA LYS A 80 -4.77 0.31 -3.65
C LYS A 80 -4.72 0.03 -5.15
N THR A 81 -5.85 -0.35 -5.73
CA THR A 81 -5.96 -0.60 -7.18
C THR A 81 -5.71 0.69 -7.96
N LEU A 82 -6.25 1.84 -7.52
CA LEU A 82 -5.99 3.13 -8.15
C LEU A 82 -4.49 3.48 -8.20
N ILE A 83 -3.73 3.23 -7.12
CA ILE A 83 -2.27 3.46 -7.09
C ILE A 83 -1.57 2.53 -8.08
N ALA A 84 -1.93 1.25 -8.11
CA ALA A 84 -1.35 0.27 -9.03
C ALA A 84 -1.65 0.60 -10.51
N GLU A 85 -2.90 0.98 -10.82
CA GLU A 85 -3.31 1.40 -12.16
C GLU A 85 -2.62 2.70 -12.58
N SER A 86 -2.48 3.67 -11.67
CA SER A 86 -1.79 4.93 -11.95
C SER A 86 -0.30 4.71 -12.24
N ARG A 87 0.34 3.81 -11.50
CA ARG A 87 1.73 3.39 -11.72
C ARG A 87 1.87 2.66 -13.06
N SER A 88 1.01 1.67 -13.31
CA SER A 88 0.95 0.92 -14.57
C SER A 88 0.75 1.84 -15.78
N LEU A 89 -0.11 2.85 -15.67
CA LEU A 89 -0.31 3.86 -16.71
C LEU A 89 0.93 4.74 -16.93
N SER A 90 1.63 5.10 -15.84
CA SER A 90 2.89 5.84 -15.93
C SER A 90 4.01 4.99 -16.56
N GLU A 91 4.06 3.69 -16.26
CA GLU A 91 5.02 2.74 -16.85
C GLU A 91 4.68 2.47 -18.33
N ALA A 92 3.39 2.35 -18.67
CA ALA A 92 2.91 2.18 -20.04
C ALA A 92 3.18 3.39 -20.95
N THR A 93 3.23 4.60 -20.38
CA THR A 93 3.58 5.82 -21.12
C THR A 93 5.09 6.03 -21.26
N LEU A 94 5.92 5.32 -20.48
CA LEU A 94 7.38 5.46 -20.47
C LEU A 94 8.16 4.27 -21.05
N GLY A 95 7.48 3.20 -21.48
CA GLY A 95 8.08 2.11 -22.22
C GLY A 95 8.43 0.89 -21.37
N GLN A 96 8.25 -0.27 -21.99
CA GLN A 96 8.54 -1.61 -21.48
C GLN A 96 9.95 -1.70 -20.88
N ASP A 97 10.06 -2.09 -19.61
CA ASP A 97 11.13 -2.97 -19.13
C ASP A 97 10.68 -3.69 -17.84
N GLU A 98 10.97 -4.97 -17.78
CA GLU A 98 10.39 -5.91 -16.83
C GLU A 98 11.09 -5.90 -15.47
N GLY A 99 10.28 -6.11 -14.42
CA GLY A 99 10.63 -6.94 -13.27
C GLY A 99 11.67 -6.39 -12.29
N ASN A 100 11.20 -5.84 -11.17
CA ASN A 100 11.97 -5.98 -9.92
C ASN A 100 11.07 -6.23 -8.71
N LYS A 101 10.86 -7.53 -8.47
CA LYS A 101 10.95 -8.25 -7.19
C LYS A 101 10.89 -7.36 -5.92
N PHE A 102 9.74 -7.38 -5.24
CA PHE A 102 9.65 -6.99 -3.82
C PHE A 102 10.25 -8.12 -2.98
N GLU A 103 11.57 -8.08 -2.75
CA GLU A 103 12.21 -8.82 -1.67
C GLU A 103 11.86 -8.12 -0.36
N THR A 104 10.89 -8.67 0.36
CA THR A 104 10.70 -8.38 1.78
C THR A 104 11.97 -8.79 2.49
N GLY A 105 12.74 -7.80 2.91
CA GLY A 105 13.84 -7.98 3.86
C GLY A 105 13.30 -8.61 5.12
N ASP A 106 13.77 -9.83 5.41
CA ASP A 106 13.58 -10.46 6.70
C ASP A 106 14.18 -9.57 7.79
N ALA A 107 13.36 -9.41 8.83
CA ALA A 107 13.52 -8.47 9.91
C ALA A 107 14.83 -8.69 10.68
N VAL A 108 15.46 -7.58 11.03
CA VAL A 108 16.27 -7.48 12.23
C VAL A 108 15.33 -7.47 13.43
N PRO A 109 15.49 -8.35 14.42
CA PRO A 109 15.15 -8.02 15.79
C PRO A 109 16.43 -7.87 16.61
N VAL A 110 16.71 -6.61 16.94
CA VAL A 110 17.45 -6.25 18.15
C VAL A 110 16.65 -6.72 19.35
N SER A 111 17.28 -7.43 20.28
CA SER A 111 16.85 -7.50 21.68
C SER A 111 18.04 -7.85 22.55
N ASN A 112 18.11 -7.11 23.64
CA ASN A 112 19.25 -6.83 24.48
C ASN A 112 19.22 -7.73 25.74
N GLU A 113 20.35 -7.75 26.44
CA GLU A 113 20.56 -7.87 27.90
C GLU A 113 20.09 -9.12 28.71
N GLY A 114 21.02 -9.66 29.52
CA GLY A 114 20.68 -10.46 30.71
C GLY A 114 21.57 -11.68 31.03
N GLU A 115 22.69 -11.43 31.71
CA GLU A 115 23.40 -12.24 32.75
C GLU A 115 23.25 -13.77 32.80
N GLU A 116 24.39 -14.51 32.86
CA GLU A 116 24.70 -15.44 33.96
C GLU A 116 26.18 -15.87 33.92
N SER A 117 26.82 -15.85 35.09
CA SER A 117 28.22 -16.19 35.35
C SER A 117 28.44 -17.71 35.42
N VAL A 118 29.48 -18.26 34.77
CA VAL A 118 30.23 -19.41 35.37
C VAL A 118 31.71 -19.40 34.98
N SER A 119 32.53 -19.42 36.03
CA SER A 119 33.94 -19.78 36.16
C SER A 119 34.48 -20.91 35.24
N LYS A 120 35.77 -20.86 34.85
CA LYS A 120 36.91 -21.55 35.53
C LYS A 120 38.06 -21.94 34.54
N VAL A 121 39.30 -21.67 34.99
CA VAL A 121 40.65 -22.22 34.60
C VAL A 121 41.20 -21.81 33.21
N SER A 122 42.49 -21.57 32.98
CA SER A 122 43.69 -22.09 33.64
C SER A 122 44.90 -21.15 33.49
N SER A 123 45.57 -20.99 34.62
CA SER A 123 46.98 -20.70 34.90
C SER A 123 47.97 -20.42 33.77
N ILE A 124 48.59 -19.26 33.95
CA ILE A 124 49.92 -18.83 33.51
C ILE A 124 50.97 -19.53 34.38
N LYS A 125 51.97 -20.16 33.75
CA LYS A 125 53.33 -20.32 34.29
C LYS A 125 54.29 -20.65 33.15
#